data_AF-A0A1M7EZ42-F1
#
_entry.id   AF-A0A1M7EZ42-F1
#
_cell.length_a   1.000
_cell.length_b   1.000
_cell.length_c   1.000
_cell.angle_alpha   90.00
_cell.angle_beta   90.00
_cell.angle_gamma   90.00
#
_symmetry.space_group_name_H-M   'P 1'
#
loop_
_entity.id
_entity.type
_entity.pdbx_description
1 polymer ?
#
loop_
_entity_poly.entity_id
_entity_poly.type
_entity_poly.pdbx_seq_one_letter_code
_entity_poly.pdbx_strand_id
1 'polypeptide(L)'
;MSSTLLQVRVDEKTRAAAGSICEKLGIDLPTAVRIFLARTVLENGIPFSMKLRPSAPDDVLEAMKQASQSAENAGVSDMSLDEINAEIEQVRAGK
;
A
#
# COMPACT_ATOMS: atom_id res chain seq x y z
N MET A 1 5.93 -30.62 -11.53
CA MET A 1 5.64 -29.23 -11.97
C MET A 1 6.54 -28.92 -13.15
N SER A 2 5.96 -28.57 -14.30
CA SER A 2 6.72 -28.15 -15.48
C SER A 2 7.34 -26.77 -15.22
N SER A 3 8.67 -26.66 -15.30
CA SER A 3 9.36 -25.37 -15.25
C SER A 3 9.63 -24.88 -16.68
N THR A 4 9.21 -23.67 -17.00
CA THR A 4 9.51 -23.00 -18.27
C THR A 4 10.57 -21.92 -18.06
N LEU A 5 11.45 -21.73 -19.04
CA LEU A 5 12.49 -20.70 -19.00
C LEU A 5 11.90 -19.32 -19.30
N LEU A 6 12.21 -18.33 -18.47
CA LEU A 6 11.95 -16.91 -18.72
C LEU A 6 13.26 -16.21 -19.10
N GLN A 7 13.34 -15.70 -20.31
CA GLN A 7 14.48 -14.89 -20.78
C GLN A 7 14.07 -13.41 -20.86
N VAL A 8 14.84 -12.54 -20.18
CA VAL A 8 14.59 -11.09 -20.13
C VAL A 8 15.84 -10.35 -20.53
N ARG A 9 15.71 -9.38 -21.45
CA ARG A 9 16.79 -8.44 -21.78
C ARG A 9 16.79 -7.30 -20.77
N VAL A 10 17.94 -7.03 -20.19
CA VAL A 10 18.17 -5.96 -19.21
C VAL A 10 19.57 -5.42 -19.42
N ASP A 11 19.77 -4.13 -19.20
CA ASP A 11 21.11 -3.56 -19.25
C ASP A 11 21.97 -4.07 -18.08
N GLU A 12 23.29 -4.11 -18.30
CA GLU A 12 24.22 -4.69 -17.33
C GLU A 12 24.23 -3.94 -16.00
N LYS A 13 24.08 -2.61 -16.02
CA LYS A 13 24.12 -1.78 -14.81
C LYS A 13 22.92 -2.04 -13.92
N THR A 14 21.73 -2.09 -14.51
CA THR A 14 20.48 -2.41 -13.82
C THR A 14 20.51 -3.83 -13.27
N ARG A 15 21.02 -4.81 -14.03
CA ARG A 15 21.17 -6.18 -13.56
C ARG A 15 22.09 -6.28 -12.35
N ALA A 16 23.26 -5.62 -12.41
CA ALA A 16 24.23 -5.62 -11.31
C ALA A 16 23.67 -4.93 -10.06
N ALA A 17 23.01 -3.78 -10.23
CA ALA A 17 22.39 -3.04 -9.12
C ALA A 17 21.27 -3.86 -8.44
N ALA A 18 20.37 -4.45 -9.23
CA ALA A 18 19.30 -5.31 -8.71
C ALA A 18 19.86 -6.55 -8.01
N GLY A 19 20.90 -7.19 -8.58
CA GLY A 19 21.59 -8.32 -7.96
C GLY A 19 22.17 -7.98 -6.59
N SER A 20 22.90 -6.86 -6.47
CA SER A 20 23.46 -6.42 -5.19
C SER A 20 22.40 -6.13 -4.13
N ILE A 21 21.25 -5.57 -4.52
CA ILE A 21 20.11 -5.37 -3.60
C ILE A 21 19.54 -6.71 -3.14
N CYS A 22 19.33 -7.66 -4.06
CA CYS A 22 18.83 -8.99 -3.73
C CYS A 22 19.76 -9.72 -2.75
N GLU A 23 21.07 -9.67 -2.98
CA GLU A 23 22.08 -10.29 -2.09
C GLU A 23 22.03 -9.70 -0.67
N LYS A 24 21.88 -8.38 -0.53
CA LYS A 24 21.70 -7.72 0.77
C LYS A 24 20.42 -8.15 1.48
N LEU A 25 19.40 -8.54 0.73
CA LEU A 25 18.14 -9.11 1.25
C LEU A 25 18.22 -10.63 1.48
N GLY A 26 19.35 -11.27 1.18
CA GLY A 26 19.56 -12.70 1.37
C GLY A 26 18.92 -13.58 0.29
N ILE A 27 18.60 -13.03 -0.88
CA ILE A 27 17.99 -13.77 -1.99
C ILE A 27 18.75 -13.55 -3.30
N ASP A 28 18.60 -14.47 -4.26
CA ASP A 28 19.13 -14.27 -5.61
C ASP A 28 18.13 -13.54 -6.52
N LEU A 29 18.63 -12.95 -7.60
CA LEU A 29 17.80 -12.23 -8.57
C LEU A 29 16.69 -13.10 -9.18
N PRO A 30 16.92 -14.38 -9.56
CA PRO A 30 15.85 -15.28 -10.00
C PRO A 30 14.74 -15.49 -8.95
N THR A 31 15.07 -15.57 -7.66
CA THR A 31 14.07 -15.67 -6.58
C THR A 31 13.22 -14.40 -6.51
N ALA A 32 13.84 -13.22 -6.59
CA ALA A 32 13.10 -11.96 -6.63
C ALA A 32 12.12 -11.89 -7.81
N VAL A 33 12.54 -12.33 -9.01
CA VAL A 33 11.67 -12.42 -10.19
C VAL A 33 10.51 -13.40 -9.96
N ARG A 34 10.77 -14.57 -9.36
CA ARG A 34 9.70 -15.54 -9.02
C ARG A 34 8.70 -14.96 -8.02
N ILE A 35 9.17 -14.23 -7.01
CA ILE A 35 8.30 -13.56 -6.04
C ILE A 35 7.43 -12.52 -6.74
N PHE A 36 8.00 -11.70 -7.63
CA PHE A 36 7.26 -10.72 -8.42
C PHE A 36 6.13 -11.38 -9.23
N LEU A 37 6.43 -12.48 -9.94
CA LEU A 37 5.44 -13.21 -10.73
C LEU A 37 4.34 -13.81 -9.83
N ALA A 38 4.71 -14.40 -8.70
CA ALA A 38 3.75 -14.98 -7.76
C ALA A 38 2.81 -13.91 -7.18
N ARG A 39 3.35 -12.74 -6.79
CA ARG A 39 2.54 -11.61 -6.31
C ARG A 39 1.65 -11.03 -7.39
N THR A 40 2.14 -10.96 -8.63
CA THR A 40 1.34 -10.51 -9.78
C THR A 40 0.09 -11.37 -9.97
N VAL A 41 0.23 -12.69 -9.86
CA VAL A 41 -0.90 -13.63 -9.96
C VAL A 41 -1.83 -13.49 -8.76
N LEU A 42 -1.30 -13.42 -7.54
CA LEU A 42 -2.10 -13.33 -6.32
C LEU A 42 -2.93 -12.04 -6.26
N GLU A 43 -2.37 -10.92 -6.73
CA GLU A 43 -3.03 -9.61 -6.71
C GLU A 43 -3.86 -9.33 -7.97
N ASN A 44 -3.78 -10.20 -8.99
CA ASN A 44 -4.34 -9.96 -10.32
C ASN A 44 -3.96 -8.56 -10.87
N GLY A 45 -2.70 -8.18 -10.69
CA GLY A 45 -2.20 -6.82 -10.94
C GLY A 45 -0.69 -6.70 -10.74
N ILE A 46 -0.14 -5.50 -10.90
CA ILE A 46 1.31 -5.27 -10.71
C ILE A 46 1.59 -5.00 -9.22
N PRO A 47 2.47 -5.78 -8.56
CA PRO A 47 2.68 -5.75 -7.11
C PRO A 47 3.62 -4.61 -6.66
N PHE A 48 3.42 -3.43 -7.21
CA PHE A 48 4.01 -2.18 -6.76
C PHE A 48 3.17 -0.99 -7.26
N SER A 49 3.25 0.13 -6.55
CA SER A 49 2.48 1.32 -6.92
C SER A 49 2.95 1.91 -8.25
N MET A 50 2.08 1.89 -9.26
CA MET A 50 2.29 2.56 -10.55
C MET A 50 1.73 3.99 -10.52
N LYS A 51 2.36 4.89 -9.77
CA LYS A 51 1.96 6.30 -9.69
C LYS A 51 3.15 7.20 -10.04
N LEU A 52 2.89 8.25 -10.82
CA LEU A 52 3.89 9.26 -11.19
C LEU A 52 4.18 10.29 -10.07
N ARG A 53 3.44 10.23 -8.94
CA ARG A 53 3.59 11.12 -7.77
C ARG A 53 3.48 10.31 -6.45
N PRO A 54 4.17 10.73 -5.37
CA PRO A 54 4.19 9.99 -4.11
C PRO A 54 2.87 10.13 -3.34
N SER A 55 2.58 9.12 -2.49
CA SER A 55 1.71 9.15 -1.30
C SER A 55 0.51 10.11 -1.28
N ALA A 56 -0.69 9.56 -1.43
CA ALA A 56 -2.01 10.22 -1.36
C ALA A 56 -2.18 11.43 -2.32
N PRO A 57 -3.29 11.53 -3.06
CA PRO A 57 -3.64 12.80 -3.71
C PRO A 57 -3.62 13.91 -2.67
N ASP A 58 -3.07 15.09 -2.98
CA ASP A 58 -3.03 16.24 -2.06
C ASP A 58 -4.43 16.53 -1.46
N ASP A 59 -5.47 16.32 -2.28
CA ASP A 59 -6.88 16.43 -1.89
C ASP A 59 -7.28 15.51 -0.73
N VAL A 60 -6.70 14.30 -0.65
CA VAL A 60 -6.99 13.34 0.43
C VAL A 60 -6.30 13.76 1.71
N LEU A 61 -5.06 14.25 1.63
CA LEU A 61 -4.35 14.75 2.81
C LEU A 61 -5.03 16.00 3.38
N GLU A 62 -5.47 16.92 2.51
CA GLU A 62 -6.23 18.10 2.92
C GLU A 62 -7.61 17.73 3.48
N ALA A 63 -8.33 16.78 2.87
CA ALA A 63 -9.60 16.30 3.43
C ALA A 63 -9.43 15.66 4.81
N MET A 64 -8.36 14.87 5.02
CA MET A 64 -8.06 14.29 6.33
C MET A 64 -7.73 15.37 7.36
N LYS A 65 -6.93 16.39 7.02
CA LYS A 65 -6.65 17.53 7.91
C LYS A 65 -7.92 18.29 8.27
N GLN A 66 -8.79 18.56 7.29
CA GLN A 66 -10.07 19.24 7.51
C GLN A 66 -10.98 18.44 8.43
N ALA A 67 -11.07 17.12 8.23
CA ALA A 67 -11.84 16.23 9.09
C ALA A 67 -11.31 16.26 10.54
N SER A 68 -9.99 16.14 10.73
CA SER A 68 -9.35 16.25 12.06
C SER A 68 -9.63 17.59 12.73
N GLN A 69 -9.44 18.71 12.03
CA GLN A 69 -9.73 20.05 12.55
C GLN A 69 -11.20 20.23 12.91
N SER A 70 -12.12 19.66 12.11
CA SER A 70 -13.55 19.72 12.41
C SER A 70 -13.91 18.94 13.68
N ALA A 71 -13.26 17.80 13.91
CA ALA A 71 -13.45 17.00 15.12
C ALA A 71 -12.90 17.71 16.36
N GLU A 72 -11.73 18.34 16.26
CA GLU A 72 -11.16 19.17 17.35
C GLU A 72 -12.07 20.35 17.69
N ASN A 73 -12.54 21.10 16.67
CA ASN A 73 -13.43 22.25 16.87
C ASN A 73 -14.79 21.85 17.46
N ALA A 74 -15.29 20.67 17.12
CA ALA A 74 -16.51 20.11 17.69
C ALA A 74 -16.30 19.44 19.06
N GLY A 75 -15.06 19.35 19.55
CA GLY A 75 -14.72 18.73 20.84
C GLY A 75 -14.90 17.22 20.87
N VAL A 76 -14.92 16.56 19.70
CA VAL A 76 -15.16 15.12 19.54
C VAL A 76 -13.90 14.36 19.12
N SER A 77 -12.74 15.02 19.13
CA SER A 77 -11.46 14.43 18.71
C SER A 77 -10.98 13.26 19.58
N ASP A 78 -11.37 13.23 20.86
CA ASP A 78 -10.87 12.26 21.85
C ASP A 78 -11.94 11.28 22.35
N MET A 79 -13.05 11.11 21.60
CA MET A 79 -14.11 10.19 21.99
C MET A 79 -13.62 8.74 22.01
N SER A 80 -14.00 8.01 23.05
CA SER A 80 -13.78 6.57 23.12
C SER A 80 -14.67 5.82 22.14
N LEU A 81 -14.28 4.59 21.78
CA LEU A 81 -15.08 3.74 20.88
C LEU A 81 -16.49 3.49 21.42
N ASP A 82 -16.65 3.40 22.74
CA ASP A 82 -17.95 3.19 23.39
C ASP A 82 -18.85 4.43 23.25
N GLU A 83 -18.30 5.63 23.42
CA GLU A 83 -19.02 6.90 23.22
C GLU A 83 -19.41 7.10 21.76
N ILE A 84 -18.50 6.78 20.82
CA ILE A 84 -18.77 6.84 19.38
C ILE A 84 -19.93 5.90 19.01
N ASN A 85 -19.91 4.66 19.51
CA ASN A 85 -20.97 3.69 19.22
C ASN A 85 -22.31 4.13 19.80
N ALA A 86 -22.34 4.67 21.01
CA ALA A 86 -23.55 5.18 21.64
C ALA A 86 -24.19 6.34 20.84
N GLU A 87 -23.38 7.26 20.31
CA GLU A 87 -23.87 8.35 19.45
C GLU A 87 -24.42 7.84 18.12
N ILE A 88 -23.72 6.91 17.47
CA ILE A 88 -24.18 6.26 16.22
C ILE A 88 -25.52 5.55 16.44
N GLU A 89 -25.68 4.84 17.55
CA GLU A 89 -26.93 4.16 17.91
C GLU A 89 -28.07 5.14 18.14
N GLN A 90 -27.83 6.25 18.85
CA GLN A 90 -28.84 7.30 19.07
C GLN A 90 -29.33 7.91 17.76
N VAL A 91 -28.42 8.24 16.83
CA VAL A 91 -28.78 8.82 15.52
C VAL A 91 -29.52 7.80 14.64
N ARG A 92 -29.14 6.52 14.69
CA ARG A 92 -29.81 5.45 13.93
C ARG A 92 -31.17 5.08 14.51
N ALA A 93 -31.36 5.16 15.82
CA ALA A 93 -32.63 4.88 16.49
C ALA A 93 -33.66 6.01 16.34
N GLY A 94 -33.22 7.24 16.06
CA GLY A 94 -34.07 8.38 15.75
C GLY A 94 -34.53 8.48 14.29
N LYS A 95 -34.28 7.44 13.48
CA LYS A 95 -34.63 7.35 12.06
C LYS A 95 -35.68 6.27 11.84
#